data_AF-A0A9W6Z1A0-F1
#
_entry.id   AF-A0A9W6Z1A0-F1
#
_cell.length_a   1.000
_cell.length_b   1.000
_cell.length_c   1.000
_cell.angle_alpha   90.00
_cell.angle_beta   90.00
_cell.angle_gamma   90.00
#
_symmetry.space_group_name_H-M   'P 1'
#
loop_
_entity.id
_entity.type
_entity.pdbx_description
1 polymer ?
#
loop_
_entity_poly.entity_id
_entity_poly.type
_entity_poly.pdbx_seq_one_letter_code
_entity_poly.pdbx_strand_id
1 'polypeptide(L)'
;MSTTASPSRYIIRNGLRLVTPYNKSREFKVTRKVTEQLKNLHDTQTLKPTPTTILTRILGVDEKALESMVEKRHIGVINKGLKRPLYGEKLLSDRFILKPGSTIRHIQHFHEPVLRFDGALSNTSATELKSRLVFQNDDMFVLDKPAGMPCVPFKKVYYNSATMILMHELGMLDKFKDDQLKQKNYIQKHGLVAVKPLMAIPSGLCVITKGKPLSEKFDIEKSTFLTKTH
;
A
#
# COMPACT_ATOMS: atom_id res chain seq x y z
N MET A 1 -32.06 13.71 -4.65
CA MET A 1 -31.17 12.55 -4.41
C MET A 1 -29.84 13.08 -3.92
N SER A 2 -29.51 12.88 -2.63
CA SER A 2 -28.27 13.39 -2.02
C SER A 2 -27.12 12.46 -2.38
N THR A 3 -26.25 12.88 -3.29
CA THR A 3 -24.95 12.23 -3.51
C THR A 3 -24.06 12.55 -2.33
N THR A 4 -23.94 11.62 -1.39
CA THR A 4 -22.94 11.74 -0.32
C THR A 4 -21.55 11.81 -0.97
N ALA A 5 -20.94 12.99 -0.90
CA ALA A 5 -19.56 13.17 -1.32
C ALA A 5 -18.69 12.22 -0.51
N SER A 6 -17.87 11.42 -1.20
CA SER A 6 -16.92 10.54 -0.52
C SER A 6 -15.92 11.44 0.21
N PRO A 7 -15.56 11.14 1.47
CA PRO A 7 -14.59 11.94 2.20
C PRO A 7 -13.27 11.97 1.42
N SER A 8 -12.75 13.18 1.20
CA SER A 8 -11.44 13.40 0.57
C SER A 8 -10.37 12.50 1.20
N ARG A 9 -9.53 11.86 0.38
CA ARG A 9 -8.42 11.03 0.87
C ARG A 9 -7.41 11.85 1.67
N TYR A 10 -7.39 13.17 1.46
CA TYR A 10 -6.50 14.09 2.13
C TYR A 10 -7.27 15.10 2.99
N ILE A 11 -6.79 15.31 4.21
CA ILE A 11 -7.25 16.34 5.15
C ILE A 11 -6.11 17.32 5.36
N ILE A 12 -6.37 18.63 5.30
CA ILE A 12 -5.38 19.64 5.67
C ILE A 12 -5.60 20.03 7.13
N ARG A 13 -4.58 19.86 7.98
CA ARG A 13 -4.63 20.26 9.39
C ARG A 13 -3.32 20.95 9.75
N ASN A 14 -3.41 22.16 10.28
CA ASN A 14 -2.25 22.99 10.65
C ASN A 14 -1.25 23.16 9.49
N GLY A 15 -1.76 23.40 8.27
CA GLY A 15 -0.93 23.51 7.06
C GLY A 15 -0.37 22.19 6.51
N LEU A 16 -0.52 21.08 7.24
CA LEU A 16 0.01 19.77 6.86
C LEU A 16 -1.04 18.94 6.13
N ARG A 17 -0.59 18.22 5.09
CA ARG A 17 -1.41 17.22 4.40
C ARG A 17 -1.39 15.91 5.19
N LEU A 18 -2.58 15.50 5.63
CA LEU A 18 -2.83 14.23 6.30
C LEU A 18 -3.59 13.30 5.36
N VAL A 19 -3.24 12.02 5.37
CA VAL A 19 -4.02 10.98 4.67
C VAL A 19 -5.08 10.47 5.63
N THR A 20 -6.34 10.40 5.19
CA THR A 20 -7.39 9.76 5.98
C THR A 20 -7.02 8.31 6.25
N PRO A 21 -7.15 7.84 7.51
CA PRO A 21 -6.83 6.46 7.84
C PRO A 21 -7.62 5.49 6.95
N TYR A 22 -6.97 4.40 6.55
CA TYR A 22 -7.57 3.46 5.62
C TYR A 22 -7.19 2.02 5.95
N ASN A 23 -8.03 1.10 5.49
CA ASN A 23 -7.79 -0.32 5.65
C ASN A 23 -7.02 -0.86 4.44
N LYS A 24 -5.91 -1.55 4.69
CA LYS A 24 -5.09 -2.20 3.67
C LYS A 24 -5.12 -3.71 3.88
N SER A 25 -5.54 -4.44 2.85
CA SER A 25 -5.45 -5.89 2.81
C SER A 25 -4.02 -6.32 2.50
N ARG A 26 -3.44 -7.15 3.36
CA ARG A 26 -2.19 -7.88 3.14
C ARG A 26 -2.50 -9.35 2.97
N GLU A 27 -1.76 -9.98 2.08
CA GLU A 27 -1.87 -11.41 1.82
C GLU A 27 -0.53 -12.07 2.10
N PHE A 28 -0.56 -13.11 2.93
CA PHE A 28 0.60 -13.91 3.28
C PHE A 28 0.38 -15.31 2.73
N LYS A 29 1.24 -15.72 1.79
CA LYS A 29 1.23 -17.10 1.30
C LYS A 29 1.96 -17.99 2.30
N VAL A 30 1.26 -19.00 2.77
CA VAL A 30 1.83 -20.01 3.67
C VAL A 30 2.69 -20.94 2.82
N THR A 31 4.01 -20.83 2.97
CA THR A 31 4.96 -21.71 2.27
C THR A 31 5.22 -22.97 3.08
N ARG A 32 5.76 -23.99 2.42
CA ARG A 32 6.19 -25.23 3.08
C ARG A 32 7.24 -24.96 4.17
N LYS A 33 8.19 -24.05 3.91
CA LYS A 33 9.21 -23.62 4.89
C LYS A 33 8.59 -23.00 6.14
N VAL A 34 7.58 -22.14 5.99
CA VAL A 34 6.87 -21.54 7.14
C VAL A 34 6.19 -22.64 7.97
N THR A 35 5.52 -23.59 7.32
CA THR A 35 4.90 -24.71 8.05
C THR A 35 5.90 -25.64 8.71
N GLU A 36 7.08 -25.86 8.13
CA GLU A 36 8.15 -26.67 8.70
C GLU A 36 8.82 -25.97 9.89
N GLN A 37 9.10 -24.67 9.77
CA GLN A 37 9.60 -23.87 10.89
C GLN A 37 8.65 -23.90 12.09
N LEU A 38 7.35 -23.77 11.84
CA LEU A 38 6.32 -23.84 12.90
C LEU A 38 6.23 -25.21 13.57
N LYS A 39 6.53 -26.29 12.86
CA LYS A 39 6.62 -27.65 13.44
C LYS A 39 7.87 -27.78 14.33
N ASN A 40 9.03 -27.41 13.80
CA ASN A 40 10.32 -27.56 14.49
C ASN A 40 10.43 -26.70 15.76
N LEU A 41 9.73 -25.56 15.80
CA LEU A 41 9.70 -24.66 16.96
C LEU A 41 8.93 -25.23 18.16
N HIS A 42 8.14 -26.29 17.98
CA HIS A 42 7.31 -26.91 19.02
C HIS A 42 7.72 -28.35 19.36
N ASP A 43 8.74 -28.90 18.71
CA ASP A 43 9.27 -30.24 19.01
C ASP A 43 9.98 -30.33 20.38
N THR A 44 10.12 -29.22 21.12
CA THR A 44 10.69 -29.23 22.47
C THR A 44 9.68 -29.58 23.57
N GLN A 45 8.36 -29.60 23.32
CA GLN A 45 7.33 -30.07 24.28
C GLN A 45 6.03 -30.42 23.55
N THR A 46 5.85 -31.71 23.21
CA THR A 46 4.61 -32.54 23.05
C THR A 46 3.24 -31.98 22.58
N LEU A 47 3.06 -30.69 22.28
CA LEU A 47 1.80 -30.12 21.81
C LEU A 47 1.89 -29.72 20.34
N LYS A 48 0.98 -30.27 19.53
CA LYS A 48 0.76 -29.80 18.15
C LYS A 48 0.45 -28.29 18.19
N PRO A 49 1.09 -27.47 17.33
CA PRO A 49 0.86 -26.03 17.34
C PRO A 49 -0.60 -25.74 17.00
N THR A 50 -1.28 -24.98 17.86
CA THR A 50 -2.66 -24.56 17.64
C THR A 50 -2.71 -23.52 16.51
N PRO A 51 -3.85 -23.39 15.80
CA PRO A 51 -4.07 -22.33 14.84
C PRO A 51 -3.76 -20.92 15.36
N THR A 52 -4.13 -20.68 16.62
CA THR A 52 -3.86 -19.45 17.36
C THR A 52 -2.37 -19.15 17.37
N THR A 53 -1.53 -20.07 17.84
CA THR A 53 -0.07 -19.90 17.91
C THR A 53 0.57 -19.67 16.54
N ILE A 54 0.05 -20.34 15.50
CA ILE A 54 0.54 -20.17 14.13
C ILE A 54 0.21 -18.75 13.62
N LEU A 55 -1.03 -18.31 13.81
CA LEU A 55 -1.51 -17.02 13.31
C LEU A 55 -0.86 -15.85 14.06
N THR A 56 -0.73 -15.92 15.39
CA THR A 56 -0.04 -14.90 16.19
C THR A 56 1.40 -14.73 15.71
N ARG A 57 2.11 -15.83 15.43
CA ARG A 57 3.50 -15.79 14.97
C ARG A 57 3.65 -15.27 13.54
N ILE A 58 2.78 -15.70 12.62
CA ILE A 58 2.82 -15.21 11.23
C ILE A 58 2.50 -13.70 11.17
N LEU A 59 1.54 -13.24 11.98
CA LEU A 59 1.10 -11.86 11.97
C LEU A 59 1.92 -10.95 12.89
N GLY A 60 2.70 -11.53 13.81
CA GLY A 60 3.49 -10.79 14.80
C GLY A 60 2.61 -10.06 15.83
N VAL A 61 1.54 -10.70 16.29
CA VAL A 61 0.57 -10.14 17.25
C VAL A 61 0.37 -11.09 18.42
N ASP A 62 -0.07 -10.59 19.57
CA ASP A 62 -0.47 -11.43 20.70
C ASP A 62 -1.85 -12.09 20.48
N GLU A 63 -2.21 -13.04 21.36
CA GLU A 63 -3.46 -13.82 21.24
C GLU A 63 -4.72 -12.96 21.40
N LYS A 64 -4.72 -11.99 22.31
CA LYS A 64 -5.86 -11.08 22.52
C LYS A 64 -6.10 -10.20 21.30
N ALA A 65 -5.03 -9.70 20.70
CA ALA A 65 -5.09 -8.96 19.45
C ALA A 65 -5.63 -9.84 18.32
N LEU A 66 -5.16 -11.09 18.22
CA LEU A 66 -5.66 -12.04 17.23
C LEU A 66 -7.16 -12.31 17.39
N GLU A 67 -7.64 -12.55 18.61
CA GLU A 67 -9.07 -12.75 18.91
C GLU A 67 -9.91 -11.55 18.45
N SER A 68 -9.51 -10.34 18.81
CA SER A 68 -10.22 -9.11 18.37
C SER A 68 -10.23 -8.97 16.84
N MET A 69 -9.14 -9.36 16.18
CA MET A 69 -9.06 -9.32 14.71
C MET A 69 -9.95 -10.38 14.05
N VAL A 70 -10.09 -11.56 14.67
CA VAL A 70 -10.96 -12.64 14.21
C VAL A 70 -12.43 -12.24 14.38
N GLU A 71 -12.80 -11.69 15.55
CA GLU A 71 -14.14 -11.19 15.85
C GLU A 71 -14.58 -10.12 14.84
N LYS A 72 -13.71 -9.14 14.57
CA LYS A 72 -13.94 -8.07 13.57
C LYS A 72 -13.82 -8.54 12.12
N ARG A 73 -13.57 -9.83 11.87
CA ARG A 73 -13.35 -10.42 10.54
C ARG A 73 -12.21 -9.74 9.75
N HIS A 74 -11.24 -9.18 10.44
CA HIS A 74 -10.04 -8.58 9.85
C HIS A 74 -9.03 -9.63 9.38
N ILE A 75 -9.17 -10.89 9.79
CA ILE A 75 -8.35 -12.01 9.31
C ILE A 75 -9.26 -13.04 8.65
N GLY A 76 -8.83 -13.53 7.48
CA GLY A 76 -9.43 -14.67 6.82
C GLY A 76 -8.37 -15.58 6.24
N VAL A 77 -8.64 -16.89 6.19
CA VAL A 77 -7.73 -17.87 5.57
C VAL A 77 -8.40 -18.57 4.40
N ILE A 78 -7.74 -18.53 3.25
CA ILE A 78 -8.13 -19.28 2.05
C ILE A 78 -7.22 -20.49 1.96
N ASN A 79 -7.73 -21.66 2.37
CA ASN A 79 -6.98 -22.90 2.21
C ASN A 79 -6.85 -23.29 0.74
N LYS A 80 -5.72 -23.90 0.36
CA LYS A 80 -5.50 -24.40 -1.00
C LYS A 80 -6.68 -25.28 -1.44
N GLY A 81 -7.31 -24.92 -2.55
CA GLY A 81 -8.48 -25.62 -3.10
C GLY A 81 -9.85 -25.05 -2.67
N LEU A 82 -9.90 -24.15 -1.68
CA LEU A 82 -11.12 -23.44 -1.31
C LEU A 82 -11.24 -22.14 -2.10
N LYS A 83 -12.44 -21.84 -2.60
CA LYS A 83 -12.76 -20.58 -3.29
C LYS A 83 -13.11 -19.44 -2.32
N ARG A 84 -13.47 -19.75 -1.08
CA ARG A 84 -13.93 -18.78 -0.08
C ARG A 84 -13.02 -18.75 1.15
N PRO A 85 -12.75 -17.57 1.72
CA PRO A 85 -12.02 -17.45 2.97
C PRO A 85 -12.85 -17.96 4.15
N LEU A 86 -12.17 -18.61 5.08
CA LEU A 86 -12.65 -18.93 6.42
C LEU A 86 -12.44 -17.71 7.33
N TYR A 87 -13.42 -17.43 8.19
CA TYR A 87 -13.44 -16.28 9.10
C TYR A 87 -13.98 -16.69 10.48
N GLY A 88 -13.80 -15.81 11.47
CA GLY A 88 -14.39 -15.96 12.80
C GLY A 88 -13.79 -17.12 13.59
N GLU A 89 -14.52 -17.60 14.58
CA GLU A 89 -14.08 -18.64 15.53
C GLU A 89 -13.59 -19.93 14.84
N LYS A 90 -14.04 -20.20 13.61
CA LYS A 90 -13.56 -21.33 12.81
C LYS A 90 -12.05 -21.28 12.55
N LEU A 91 -11.42 -20.10 12.63
CA LEU A 91 -9.98 -19.92 12.51
C LEU A 91 -9.22 -20.27 13.80
N LEU A 92 -9.89 -20.17 14.95
CA LEU A 92 -9.31 -20.42 16.27
C LEU A 92 -9.62 -21.83 16.80
N SER A 93 -10.54 -22.55 16.16
CA SER A 93 -10.88 -23.93 16.52
C SER A 93 -9.69 -24.87 16.37
N ASP A 94 -9.47 -25.76 17.34
CA ASP A 94 -8.44 -26.82 17.30
C ASP A 94 -8.54 -27.75 16.07
N ARG A 95 -9.71 -27.80 15.43
CA ARG A 95 -9.93 -28.57 14.20
C ARG A 95 -9.41 -27.88 12.94
N PHE A 96 -9.08 -26.59 13.02
CA PHE A 96 -8.56 -25.85 11.89
C PHE A 96 -7.13 -26.26 11.60
N ILE A 97 -6.85 -26.58 10.34
CA ILE A 97 -5.52 -26.95 9.88
C ILE A 97 -5.11 -25.99 8.78
N LEU A 98 -4.02 -25.27 9.03
CA LEU A 98 -3.39 -24.40 8.04
C LEU A 98 -2.54 -25.23 7.08
N LYS A 99 -2.97 -25.34 5.82
CA LYS A 99 -2.27 -26.14 4.80
C LYS A 99 -1.15 -25.34 4.11
N PRO A 100 -0.06 -25.98 3.66
CA PRO A 100 0.87 -25.34 2.74
C PRO A 100 0.17 -24.90 1.45
N GLY A 101 0.48 -23.70 0.98
CA GLY A 101 -0.17 -23.06 -0.18
C GLY A 101 -1.44 -22.28 0.17
N SER A 102 -1.87 -22.28 1.43
CA SER A 102 -2.95 -21.42 1.90
C SER A 102 -2.55 -19.94 1.86
N THR A 103 -3.53 -19.06 1.75
CA THR A 103 -3.34 -17.61 1.79
C THR A 103 -4.04 -17.04 3.00
N ILE A 104 -3.28 -16.39 3.88
CA ILE A 104 -3.81 -15.64 5.00
C ILE A 104 -4.02 -14.21 4.53
N ARG A 105 -5.26 -13.74 4.57
CA ARG A 105 -5.64 -12.36 4.28
C ARG A 105 -5.84 -11.63 5.61
N HIS A 106 -5.14 -10.52 5.77
CA HIS A 106 -5.21 -9.68 6.95
C HIS A 106 -5.48 -8.23 6.53
N ILE A 107 -6.57 -7.67 7.03
CA ILE A 107 -6.96 -6.27 6.88
C ILE A 107 -6.37 -5.48 8.05
N GLN A 108 -5.45 -4.57 7.75
CA GLN A 108 -4.81 -3.72 8.75
C GLN A 108 -5.29 -2.27 8.59
N HIS A 109 -5.65 -1.64 9.72
CA HIS A 109 -5.88 -0.19 9.76
C HIS A 109 -4.54 0.54 9.66
N PHE A 110 -4.43 1.50 8.75
CA PHE A 110 -3.18 2.14 8.40
C PHE A 110 -3.26 3.65 8.50
N HIS A 111 -2.26 4.23 9.15
CA HIS A 111 -1.98 5.65 9.17
C HIS A 111 -0.67 5.90 8.44
N GLU A 112 -0.69 6.76 7.43
CA GLU A 112 0.54 7.21 6.78
C GLU A 112 1.22 8.28 7.62
N PRO A 113 2.57 8.28 7.67
CA PRO A 113 3.29 9.36 8.31
C PRO A 113 3.03 10.67 7.56
N VAL A 114 2.99 11.77 8.31
CA VAL A 114 2.96 13.11 7.72
C VAL A 114 4.31 13.37 7.07
N LEU A 115 4.28 13.77 5.79
CA LEU A 115 5.50 14.20 5.10
C LEU A 115 5.67 15.71 5.28
N ARG A 116 6.87 16.12 5.69
CA ARG A 116 7.31 17.52 5.72
C ARG A 116 8.20 17.72 4.52
N PHE A 117 7.88 18.71 3.68
CA PHE A 117 8.66 19.05 2.49
C PHE A 117 9.37 20.36 2.75
N ASP A 118 10.69 20.34 2.59
CA ASP A 118 11.64 21.44 2.78
C ASP A 118 11.65 22.00 4.22
N GLY A 119 12.85 22.20 4.78
CA GLY A 119 13.11 22.41 6.22
C GLY A 119 12.57 23.71 6.85
N ALA A 120 11.55 24.32 6.28
CA ALA A 120 10.83 25.44 6.86
C ALA A 120 9.52 24.95 7.50
N LEU A 121 9.21 25.49 8.67
CA LEU A 121 7.83 25.65 9.15
C LEU A 121 7.08 26.63 8.22
N SER A 122 7.09 26.40 6.91
CA SER A 122 6.35 27.24 6.00
C SER A 122 4.89 26.85 6.12
N ASN A 123 4.11 27.79 6.65
CA ASN A 123 2.64 27.82 6.63
C ASN A 123 2.07 27.79 5.20
N THR A 124 2.87 27.48 4.18
CA THR A 124 2.45 27.13 2.84
C THR A 124 1.76 25.79 2.91
N SER A 125 0.44 25.86 3.05
CA SER A 125 -0.54 24.81 2.83
C SER A 125 0.01 23.71 1.92
N ALA A 126 0.12 22.49 2.43
CA ALA A 126 0.01 21.24 1.67
C ALA A 126 0.22 21.40 0.15
N THR A 127 1.45 21.71 -0.29
CA THR A 127 1.76 22.09 -1.68
C THR A 127 1.10 21.15 -2.65
N GLU A 128 0.10 21.64 -3.40
CA GLU A 128 -0.54 20.89 -4.48
C GLU A 128 0.57 20.40 -5.40
N LEU A 129 0.65 19.10 -5.66
CA LEU A 129 1.72 18.57 -6.50
C LEU A 129 1.63 19.15 -7.91
N LYS A 130 0.42 19.54 -8.33
CA LYS A 130 0.14 20.38 -9.50
C LYS A 130 0.99 21.66 -9.57
N SER A 131 1.24 22.35 -8.45
CA SER A 131 2.06 23.58 -8.48
C SER A 131 3.55 23.29 -8.74
N ARG A 132 3.96 22.03 -8.60
CA ARG A 132 5.30 21.53 -8.92
C ARG A 132 5.37 20.83 -10.28
N LEU A 133 4.32 20.91 -11.11
CA LEU A 133 4.37 20.45 -12.51
C LEU A 133 5.29 21.38 -13.32
N VAL A 134 6.40 20.82 -13.78
CA VAL A 134 7.33 21.48 -14.70
C VAL A 134 6.88 21.33 -16.15
N PHE A 135 6.26 20.19 -16.47
CA PHE A 135 5.74 19.90 -17.80
C PHE A 135 4.55 18.94 -17.73
N GLN A 136 3.60 19.10 -18.65
CA GLN A 136 2.46 18.21 -18.81
C GLN A 136 2.08 18.14 -20.29
N ASN A 137 1.83 16.92 -20.78
CA ASN A 137 1.14 16.69 -22.05
C ASN A 137 0.11 15.56 -21.90
N ASP A 138 -0.40 15.06 -23.03
CA ASP A 138 -1.42 14.01 -23.05
C ASP A 138 -0.91 12.67 -22.52
N ASP A 139 0.41 12.43 -22.50
CA ASP A 139 1.01 11.14 -22.21
C ASP A 139 1.83 11.13 -20.91
N MET A 140 2.34 12.27 -20.47
CA MET A 140 3.27 12.38 -19.35
C MET A 140 3.14 13.68 -18.54
N PHE A 141 3.70 13.61 -17.35
CA PHE A 141 3.86 14.69 -16.39
C PHE A 141 5.31 14.69 -15.91
N VAL A 142 5.93 15.87 -15.83
CA VAL A 142 7.23 16.07 -15.20
C VAL A 142 7.02 16.95 -13.99
N LEU A 143 7.45 16.46 -12.83
CA LEU A 143 7.30 17.13 -11.55
C LEU A 143 8.64 17.48 -10.95
N ASP A 144 8.76 18.66 -10.34
CA ASP A 144 9.85 18.97 -9.42
C ASP A 144 9.54 18.41 -8.03
N LYS A 145 9.91 17.14 -7.82
CA LYS A 145 9.56 16.40 -6.61
C LYS A 145 10.41 16.87 -5.42
N PRO A 146 9.82 17.21 -4.27
CA PRO A 146 10.58 17.55 -3.06
C PRO A 146 11.33 16.35 -2.50
N ALA A 147 12.36 16.63 -1.69
CA ALA A 147 12.99 15.64 -0.83
C ALA A 147 11.99 15.14 0.23
N GLY A 148 12.16 13.91 0.71
CA GLY A 148 11.25 13.24 1.63
C GLY A 148 9.99 12.63 1.00
N MET A 149 9.68 12.91 -0.27
CA MET A 149 8.54 12.33 -0.98
C MET A 149 8.96 11.16 -1.89
N PRO A 150 8.39 9.96 -1.79
CA PRO A 150 8.63 8.91 -2.76
C PRO A 150 7.84 9.16 -4.06
N CYS A 151 8.43 8.88 -5.22
CA CYS A 151 7.72 9.00 -6.50
C CYS A 151 6.51 8.07 -6.59
N VAL A 152 6.67 6.84 -6.09
CA VAL A 152 5.68 5.76 -6.15
C VAL A 152 5.36 5.25 -4.75
N PRO A 153 4.22 4.58 -4.54
CA PRO A 153 3.91 3.99 -3.25
C PRO A 153 5.03 3.10 -2.71
N PHE A 154 5.51 3.41 -1.51
CA PHE A 154 6.66 2.74 -0.91
C PHE A 154 6.47 2.50 0.59
N LYS A 155 6.64 1.25 1.03
CA LYS A 155 6.52 0.82 2.43
C LYS A 155 5.23 1.35 3.11
N LYS A 156 5.40 2.34 4.00
CA LYS A 156 4.36 2.96 4.84
C LYS A 156 3.81 4.28 4.24
N VAL A 157 4.20 4.62 3.01
CA VAL A 157 3.84 5.88 2.34
C VAL A 157 3.22 5.49 1.00
N TYR A 158 1.90 5.39 0.96
CA TYR A 158 1.15 4.96 -0.22
C TYR A 158 0.50 6.17 -0.90
N TYR A 159 -0.52 6.75 -0.28
CA TYR A 159 -1.20 7.95 -0.75
C TYR A 159 -0.31 9.18 -0.67
N ASN A 160 0.67 9.24 0.23
CA ASN A 160 1.64 10.33 0.29
C ASN A 160 2.79 10.22 -0.75
N SER A 161 2.64 9.41 -1.80
CA SER A 161 3.58 9.37 -2.93
C SER A 161 3.18 10.35 -4.03
N ALA A 162 4.16 10.81 -4.83
CA ALA A 162 3.93 11.78 -5.91
C ALA A 162 2.87 11.28 -6.90
N THR A 163 2.94 10.02 -7.35
CA THR A 163 1.94 9.46 -8.27
C THR A 163 0.55 9.43 -7.66
N MET A 164 0.38 9.02 -6.40
CA MET A 164 -0.94 8.93 -5.77
C MET A 164 -1.55 10.29 -5.47
N ILE A 165 -0.73 11.27 -5.12
CA ILE A 165 -1.16 12.65 -4.97
C ILE A 165 -1.62 13.20 -6.33
N LEU A 166 -0.80 13.06 -7.38
CA LEU A 166 -1.15 13.57 -8.70
C LEU A 166 -2.43 12.90 -9.23
N MET A 167 -2.58 11.58 -9.05
CA MET A 167 -3.80 10.86 -9.41
C MET A 167 -5.04 11.39 -8.69
N HIS A 168 -4.91 11.78 -7.42
CA HIS A 168 -6.02 12.41 -6.69
C HIS A 168 -6.33 13.80 -7.25
N GLU A 169 -5.32 14.64 -7.44
CA GLU A 169 -5.49 16.00 -7.94
C GLU A 169 -6.05 16.03 -9.38
N LEU A 170 -5.84 14.96 -10.15
CA LEU A 170 -6.43 14.74 -11.48
C LEU A 170 -7.81 14.05 -11.43
N GLY A 171 -8.39 13.80 -10.25
CA GLY A 171 -9.71 13.14 -10.11
C GLY A 171 -9.73 11.68 -10.57
N MET A 172 -8.57 11.02 -10.69
CA MET A 172 -8.47 9.65 -11.19
C MET A 172 -8.82 8.61 -10.12
N LEU A 173 -8.78 8.97 -8.83
CA LEU A 173 -9.08 8.07 -7.72
C LEU A 173 -10.59 8.03 -7.37
N ASP A 174 -11.35 9.05 -7.72
CA ASP A 174 -12.76 9.19 -7.34
C ASP A 174 -13.71 8.24 -8.11
N LYS A 175 -13.20 7.61 -9.18
CA LYS A 175 -13.95 6.66 -10.01
C LYS A 175 -14.17 5.29 -9.36
N PHE A 176 -13.54 4.99 -8.22
CA PHE A 176 -13.57 3.66 -7.58
C PHE A 176 -13.84 3.78 -6.08
N LYS A 177 -15.04 4.24 -5.71
CA LYS A 177 -15.37 4.55 -4.32
C LYS A 177 -15.31 3.35 -3.36
N ASP A 178 -15.53 2.10 -3.82
CA ASP A 178 -15.73 0.97 -2.90
C ASP A 178 -15.03 -0.36 -3.27
N ASP A 179 -14.27 -0.43 -4.37
CA ASP A 179 -13.70 -1.69 -4.84
C ASP A 179 -12.17 -1.60 -4.99
N GLN A 180 -11.45 -2.02 -3.94
CA GLN A 180 -9.98 -2.02 -3.93
C GLN A 180 -9.38 -2.92 -5.03
N LEU A 181 -10.09 -3.95 -5.48
CA LEU A 181 -9.63 -4.84 -6.55
C LEU A 181 -9.76 -4.15 -7.91
N LYS A 182 -10.89 -3.48 -8.16
CA LYS A 182 -11.06 -2.63 -9.37
C LYS A 182 -10.11 -1.45 -9.36
N GLN A 183 -9.89 -0.81 -8.21
CA GLN A 183 -8.93 0.28 -8.06
C GLN A 183 -7.51 -0.19 -8.38
N LYS A 184 -7.08 -1.35 -7.86
CA LYS A 184 -5.77 -1.93 -8.17
C LYS A 184 -5.61 -2.23 -9.67
N ASN A 185 -6.60 -2.87 -10.29
CA ASN A 185 -6.57 -3.19 -11.71
C ASN A 185 -6.61 -1.94 -12.60
N TYR A 186 -7.40 -0.92 -12.21
CA TYR A 186 -7.44 0.35 -12.91
C TYR A 186 -6.13 1.12 -12.80
N ILE A 187 -5.55 1.22 -11.60
CA ILE A 187 -4.22 1.83 -11.41
C ILE A 187 -3.17 1.07 -12.23
N GLN A 188 -3.23 -0.27 -12.28
CA GLN A 188 -2.30 -1.06 -13.08
C GLN A 188 -2.45 -0.89 -14.59
N LYS A 189 -3.67 -0.59 -15.07
CA LYS A 189 -3.98 -0.48 -16.50
C LYS A 189 -3.96 0.95 -17.04
N HIS A 190 -4.37 1.91 -16.21
CA HIS A 190 -4.63 3.31 -16.56
C HIS A 190 -4.04 4.30 -15.54
N GLY A 191 -3.33 3.80 -14.52
CA GLY A 191 -2.72 4.64 -13.52
C GLY A 191 -1.46 5.34 -14.02
N LEU A 192 -0.94 6.19 -13.14
CA LEU A 192 0.30 6.92 -13.37
C LEU A 192 1.50 6.06 -12.99
N VAL A 193 2.47 5.94 -13.89
CA VAL A 193 3.69 5.13 -13.72
C VAL A 193 4.90 6.05 -13.76
N ALA A 194 5.70 6.06 -12.69
CA ALA A 194 6.97 6.77 -12.70
C ALA A 194 7.99 6.00 -13.56
N VAL A 195 8.63 6.68 -14.51
CA VAL A 195 9.58 6.07 -15.47
C VAL A 195 10.86 5.61 -14.77
N LYS A 196 11.42 6.45 -13.89
CA LYS A 196 12.53 6.11 -13.01
C LYS A 196 12.20 6.63 -11.61
N PRO A 197 11.59 5.81 -10.74
CA PRO A 197 11.13 6.29 -9.45
C PRO A 197 12.32 6.72 -8.60
N LEU A 198 12.39 8.02 -8.30
CA LEU A 198 13.28 8.52 -7.26
C LEU A 198 12.79 8.01 -5.90
N MET A 199 13.74 7.54 -5.10
CA MET A 199 13.50 7.18 -3.71
C MET A 199 13.05 8.41 -2.93
N ALA A 200 12.52 8.19 -1.72
CA ALA A 200 11.99 9.29 -0.92
C ALA A 200 13.02 10.39 -0.63
N ILE A 201 14.31 10.07 -0.56
CA ILE A 201 15.37 10.96 -0.09
C ILE A 201 15.69 12.10 -1.09
N PRO A 202 16.12 11.84 -2.34
CA PRO A 202 16.52 12.91 -3.26
C PRO A 202 15.33 13.76 -3.71
N SER A 203 15.50 15.07 -3.80
CA SER A 203 14.65 15.95 -4.61
C SER A 203 15.03 15.84 -6.10
N GLY A 204 14.16 16.35 -6.98
CA GLY A 204 14.48 16.51 -8.40
C GLY A 204 13.35 16.11 -9.33
N LEU A 205 13.67 16.11 -10.63
CA LEU A 205 12.68 15.85 -11.68
C LEU A 205 12.21 14.40 -11.65
N CYS A 206 10.90 14.23 -11.51
CA CYS A 206 10.21 12.96 -11.58
C CYS A 206 9.34 12.93 -12.83
N VAL A 207 9.62 11.99 -13.74
CA VAL A 207 8.82 11.75 -14.95
C VAL A 207 7.78 10.67 -14.66
N ILE A 208 6.51 10.99 -14.90
CA ILE A 208 5.35 10.13 -14.67
C ILE A 208 4.56 10.02 -15.97
N THR A 209 4.26 8.80 -16.42
CA THR A 209 3.52 8.53 -17.65
C THR A 209 2.11 8.00 -17.36
N LYS A 210 1.19 8.16 -18.31
CA LYS A 210 -0.15 7.56 -18.25
C LYS A 210 -0.10 6.12 -18.79
N GLY A 211 -0.46 5.15 -17.95
CA GLY A 211 -0.52 3.74 -18.32
C GLY A 211 0.85 3.04 -18.43
N LYS A 212 0.82 1.74 -18.73
CA LYS A 212 2.00 0.87 -18.92
C LYS A 212 2.79 0.99 -20.25
N PRO A 213 2.23 1.40 -21.41
CA PRO A 213 2.95 1.24 -22.68
C PRO A 213 4.08 2.26 -22.94
N LEU A 214 4.13 3.39 -22.23
CA LEU A 214 5.15 4.43 -22.46
C LEU A 214 6.37 4.28 -21.56
N SER A 215 6.21 3.85 -20.30
CA SER A 215 7.35 3.63 -19.40
C SER A 215 8.33 2.58 -19.95
N GLU A 216 7.81 1.53 -20.59
CA GLU A 216 8.62 0.48 -21.24
C GLU A 216 9.36 0.99 -22.48
N LYS A 217 8.83 2.02 -23.16
CA LYS A 217 9.53 2.70 -24.27
C LYS A 217 10.63 3.65 -23.79
N PHE A 218 10.44 4.29 -22.64
CA PHE A 218 11.45 5.17 -22.02
C PHE A 218 12.58 4.40 -21.34
N ASP A 219 12.41 3.12 -21.03
CA ASP A 219 13.49 2.24 -20.54
C ASP A 219 14.50 1.86 -21.64
N ILE A 220 14.27 2.26 -22.90
CA ILE A 220 15.10 1.86 -24.05
C ILE A 220 16.33 2.76 -24.25
N GLU A 221 16.38 3.97 -23.68
CA GLU A 221 17.55 4.84 -23.82
C GLU A 221 18.35 4.93 -22.52
N LYS A 222 19.36 4.06 -22.44
CA LYS A 222 20.60 4.31 -21.69
C LYS A 222 21.28 5.56 -22.26
N SER A 223 20.82 6.75 -21.89
CA SER A 223 21.58 7.97 -22.13
C SER A 223 21.22 9.05 -21.11
N THR A 224 22.15 9.26 -20.18
CA THR A 224 22.68 10.60 -19.90
C THR A 224 21.65 11.70 -19.62
N PHE A 225 20.91 11.63 -18.52
CA PHE A 225 20.23 12.81 -17.98
C PHE A 225 20.58 13.06 -16.51
N LEU A 226 21.63 13.86 -16.37
CA LEU A 226 21.83 14.94 -15.40
C LEU A 226 21.46 14.65 -13.93
N THR A 227 22.35 13.96 -13.23
CA THR A 227 22.65 14.34 -11.83
C THR A 227 23.68 15.45 -11.86
N LYS A 228 23.26 16.72 -11.89
CA LYS A 228 24.13 17.79 -11.43
C LYS A 228 24.06 17.78 -9.90
N THR A 229 25.07 17.19 -9.29
CA THR A 229 25.43 17.45 -7.89
C THR A 229 25.93 18.88 -7.79
N HIS A 230 25.20 19.72 -7.06
CA HIS A 230 25.76 20.90 -6.40
C HIS A 230 25.96 20.56 -4.94
#